data_AF-A0A951H4I4-F1
#
_entry.id   AF-A0A951H4I4-F1
#
_cell.length_a   1.000
_cell.length_b   1.000
_cell.length_c   1.000
_cell.angle_alpha   90.00
_cell.angle_beta   90.00
_cell.angle_gamma   90.00
#
_symmetry.space_group_name_H-M   'P 1'
#
loop_
_entity.id
_entity.type
_entity.pdbx_description
1 polymer ?
#
loop_
_entity_poly.entity_id
_entity_poly.type
_entity_poly.pdbx_seq_one_letter_code
_entity_poly.pdbx_strand_id
1 'polypeptide(L)'
;MKMKTVGTALMGVAVAALLTVPALADEIRARIKSVDTTANTVTVTENHQDKTFSVTDGTSFLNVVGKPLAQGIKSGDLREGRRVIITYKADGDKLVASEIKLRPNAAAPQPGKK
;
A
#
# COMPACT_ATOMS: atom_id res chain seq x y z
N MET A 1 -12.92 48.92 42.49
CA MET A 1 -13.72 49.44 41.35
C MET A 1 -12.88 50.46 40.59
N LYS A 2 -12.41 50.12 39.39
CA LYS A 2 -11.88 51.00 38.33
C LYS A 2 -11.56 50.14 37.10
N MET A 3 -12.53 50.04 36.18
CA MET A 3 -12.32 49.58 34.81
C MET A 3 -11.53 50.63 34.04
N LYS A 4 -10.58 50.20 33.21
CA LYS A 4 -10.09 50.98 32.07
C LYS A 4 -9.94 50.08 30.85
N THR A 5 -10.69 50.47 29.82
CA THR A 5 -10.80 49.92 28.47
C THR A 5 -9.57 50.27 27.62
N VAL A 6 -9.04 49.28 26.88
CA VAL A 6 -8.29 49.41 25.60
C VAL A 6 -8.26 47.98 25.04
N GLY A 7 -8.83 47.58 23.90
CA GLY A 7 -8.95 48.25 22.60
C GLY A 7 -7.67 48.00 21.80
N THR A 8 -7.72 47.18 20.73
CA THR A 8 -6.85 47.03 19.51
C THR A 8 -6.77 45.53 19.14
N ALA A 9 -7.61 44.99 18.26
CA ALA A 9 -7.41 44.88 16.79
C ALA A 9 -6.08 44.21 16.37
N LEU A 10 -6.12 42.96 15.92
CA LEU A 10 -5.72 42.53 14.57
C LEU A 10 -5.78 41.01 14.46
N MET A 11 -6.74 40.59 13.63
CA MET A 11 -6.82 39.39 12.82
C MET A 11 -5.45 38.77 12.48
N GLY A 12 -5.02 37.79 13.28
CA GLY A 12 -3.89 36.91 12.97
C GLY A 12 -4.40 35.64 12.29
N VAL A 13 -4.71 35.70 10.99
CA VAL A 13 -4.94 34.48 10.20
C VAL A 13 -3.57 33.83 9.99
N ALA A 14 -3.19 32.95 10.90
CA ALA A 14 -2.07 32.05 10.72
C ALA A 14 -2.44 31.06 9.60
N VAL A 15 -2.06 31.38 8.37
CA VAL A 15 -2.13 30.46 7.24
C VAL A 15 -1.09 29.38 7.49
N ALA A 16 -1.51 28.30 8.16
CA ALA A 16 -0.74 27.07 8.25
C ALA A 16 -0.64 26.47 6.85
N ALA A 17 0.42 26.82 6.12
CA ALA A 17 0.80 26.18 4.88
C ALA A 17 1.12 24.71 5.18
N LEU A 18 0.13 23.84 4.97
CA LEU A 18 0.29 22.40 4.97
C LEU A 18 1.29 22.05 3.86
N LEU A 19 2.53 21.78 4.26
CA LEU A 19 3.52 21.16 3.40
C LEU A 19 3.02 19.76 3.05
N THR A 20 2.34 19.62 1.91
CA THR A 20 2.04 18.33 1.32
C THR A 20 3.34 17.75 0.79
N VAL A 21 4.06 17.01 1.64
CA VAL A 21 5.19 16.19 1.21
C VAL A 21 4.63 15.10 0.31
N PRO A 22 5.05 14.98 -0.96
CA PRO A 22 4.61 13.88 -1.80
C PRO A 22 5.11 12.57 -1.17
N ALA A 23 4.18 11.76 -0.68
CA ALA A 23 4.50 10.44 -0.13
C ALA A 23 5.11 9.58 -1.24
N LEU A 24 6.43 9.40 -1.18
CA LEU A 24 7.15 8.39 -1.94
C LEU A 24 6.52 7.04 -1.60
N ALA A 25 6.09 6.30 -2.62
CA ALA A 25 5.56 4.96 -2.41
C ALA A 25 6.73 4.03 -2.07
N ASP A 26 6.62 3.31 -0.97
CA ASP A 26 7.60 2.32 -0.55
C ASP A 26 7.38 0.99 -1.29
N GLU A 27 8.45 0.20 -1.46
CA GLU A 27 8.40 -1.14 -2.08
C GLU A 27 8.88 -2.19 -1.09
N ILE A 28 8.15 -3.30 -0.92
CA ILE A 28 8.65 -4.50 -0.23
C ILE A 28 8.67 -5.73 -1.13
N ARG A 29 9.56 -6.67 -0.79
CA ARG A 29 9.65 -7.97 -1.46
C ARG A 29 9.36 -9.07 -0.47
N ALA A 30 8.18 -9.63 -0.56
CA ALA A 30 7.65 -10.52 0.46
C ALA A 30 7.01 -11.77 -0.13
N ARG A 31 6.60 -12.67 0.76
CA ARG A 31 5.84 -13.87 0.42
C ARG A 31 4.41 -13.75 0.95
N ILE A 32 3.42 -14.00 0.11
CA ILE A 32 2.02 -14.04 0.54
C ILE A 32 1.86 -15.13 1.60
N LYS A 33 1.34 -14.72 2.76
CA LYS A 33 0.91 -15.61 3.84
C LYS A 33 -0.59 -15.87 3.73
N SER A 34 -1.39 -14.84 3.47
CA SER A 34 -2.83 -14.97 3.27
C SER A 34 -3.36 -13.88 2.36
N VAL A 35 -4.47 -14.17 1.67
CA VAL A 35 -5.26 -13.21 0.89
C VAL A 35 -6.69 -13.29 1.38
N ASP A 36 -7.19 -12.17 1.90
CA ASP A 36 -8.58 -12.03 2.30
C ASP A 36 -9.32 -11.15 1.29
N THR A 37 -10.09 -11.78 0.41
CA THR A 37 -10.91 -11.10 -0.59
C THR A 37 -12.20 -10.50 -0.03
N THR A 38 -12.53 -10.78 1.23
CA THR A 38 -13.69 -10.23 1.93
C THR A 38 -13.32 -8.92 2.61
N ALA A 39 -12.18 -8.91 3.31
CA ALA A 39 -11.62 -7.72 3.94
C ALA A 39 -10.79 -6.85 2.97
N ASN A 40 -10.54 -7.33 1.75
CA ASN A 40 -9.63 -6.73 0.77
C ASN A 40 -8.24 -6.47 1.37
N THR A 41 -7.64 -7.50 1.96
CA THR A 41 -6.29 -7.40 2.52
C THR A 41 -5.40 -8.51 2.03
N VAL A 42 -4.10 -8.21 1.92
CA VAL A 42 -3.06 -9.18 1.62
C VAL A 42 -2.05 -9.15 2.76
N THR A 43 -1.93 -10.28 3.46
CA THR A 43 -0.90 -10.47 4.48
C THR A 43 0.30 -11.15 3.85
N VAL A 44 1.47 -10.56 4.03
CA VAL A 44 2.73 -11.09 3.53
C VAL A 44 3.74 -11.19 4.66
N THR A 45 4.64 -12.16 4.54
CA THR A 45 5.77 -12.30 5.45
C THR A 45 7.03 -11.75 4.77
N GLU A 46 7.67 -10.81 5.43
CA GLU A 46 8.97 -10.22 5.09
C GLU A 46 9.89 -10.36 6.31
N ASN A 47 11.07 -10.96 6.16
CA ASN A 47 12.05 -11.10 7.24
C ASN A 47 11.46 -11.65 8.56
N HIS A 48 10.61 -12.67 8.47
CA HIS A 48 9.89 -13.28 9.61
C HIS A 48 8.86 -12.39 10.31
N GLN A 49 8.54 -11.22 9.74
CA GLN A 49 7.47 -10.35 10.20
C GLN A 49 6.31 -10.38 9.23
N ASP A 50 5.10 -10.46 9.77
CA ASP A 50 3.88 -10.37 8.99
C ASP A 50 3.44 -8.91 8.85
N LYS A 51 3.18 -8.50 7.62
CA LYS A 51 2.64 -7.18 7.28
C LYS A 51 1.34 -7.37 6.52
N THR A 52 0.31 -6.64 6.93
CA THR A 52 -0.99 -6.65 6.26
C THR A 52 -1.15 -5.37 5.48
N PHE A 53 -1.45 -5.53 4.18
CA PHE A 53 -1.68 -4.43 3.25
C PHE A 53 -3.15 -4.40 2.86
N SER A 54 -3.76 -3.23 2.96
CA SER A 54 -5.09 -2.96 2.45
C SER A 54 -5.03 -2.81 0.93
N VAL A 55 -5.95 -3.47 0.23
CA VAL A 55 -6.16 -3.36 -1.19
C VAL A 55 -7.34 -2.43 -1.44
N THR A 56 -7.22 -1.60 -2.46
CA THR A 56 -8.27 -0.67 -2.90
C THR A 56 -8.51 -0.86 -4.40
N ASP A 57 -9.55 -0.22 -4.94
CA ASP A 57 -9.82 -0.23 -6.37
C ASP A 57 -8.69 0.41 -7.21
N GLY A 58 -7.86 1.26 -6.59
CA GLY A 58 -6.66 1.84 -7.20
C GLY A 58 -5.44 0.91 -7.22
N THR A 59 -5.51 -0.26 -6.57
CA THR A 59 -4.39 -1.19 -6.51
C THR A 59 -4.20 -1.91 -7.84
N SER A 60 -3.02 -1.74 -8.45
CA SER A 60 -2.65 -2.42 -9.68
C SER A 60 -2.12 -3.82 -9.39
N PHE A 61 -2.77 -4.85 -9.94
CA PHE A 61 -2.32 -6.23 -9.82
C PHE A 61 -1.59 -6.67 -11.07
N LEU A 62 -0.29 -6.95 -10.97
CA LEU A 62 0.54 -7.30 -12.12
C LEU A 62 1.06 -8.73 -12.02
N ASN A 63 1.13 -9.43 -13.15
CA ASN A 63 1.76 -10.72 -13.25
C ASN A 63 3.30 -10.60 -13.32
N VAL A 64 3.98 -11.74 -13.47
CA VAL A 64 5.45 -11.79 -13.50
C VAL A 64 6.09 -11.03 -14.67
N VAL A 65 5.35 -10.79 -15.75
CA VAL A 65 5.79 -10.01 -16.92
C VAL A 65 5.31 -8.56 -16.87
N GLY A 66 4.67 -8.13 -15.78
CA GLY A 66 4.16 -6.76 -15.61
C GLY A 66 2.83 -6.48 -16.31
N LYS A 67 2.08 -7.50 -16.74
CA LYS A 67 0.73 -7.32 -17.29
C LYS A 67 -0.34 -7.36 -16.20
N PRO A 68 -1.43 -6.59 -16.34
CA PRO A 68 -2.54 -6.62 -15.39
C PRO A 68 -3.14 -8.02 -15.23
N LEU A 69 -3.47 -8.39 -13.98
CA LEU A 69 -4.27 -9.55 -13.64
C LEU A 69 -5.75 -9.16 -13.71
N ALA A 70 -6.48 -9.71 -14.69
CA ALA A 70 -7.89 -9.38 -14.92
C ALA A 70 -8.79 -9.68 -13.70
N GLN A 71 -8.40 -10.63 -12.84
CA GLN A 71 -9.14 -11.01 -11.65
C GLN A 71 -8.70 -10.24 -10.38
N GLY A 72 -7.71 -9.34 -10.48
CA GLY A 72 -7.21 -8.56 -9.35
C GLY A 72 -6.83 -9.42 -8.15
N ILE A 73 -7.25 -9.01 -6.94
CA ILE A 73 -7.05 -9.74 -5.68
C ILE A 73 -7.65 -11.15 -5.69
N LYS A 74 -8.67 -11.41 -6.51
CA LYS A 74 -9.35 -12.72 -6.64
C LYS A 74 -8.63 -13.65 -7.63
N SER A 75 -7.51 -13.22 -8.21
CA SER A 75 -6.71 -14.07 -9.09
C SER A 75 -6.21 -15.30 -8.34
N GLY A 76 -6.40 -16.49 -8.91
CA GLY A 76 -5.85 -17.74 -8.36
C GLY A 76 -4.32 -17.76 -8.30
N ASP A 77 -3.65 -16.81 -8.96
CA ASP A 77 -2.21 -16.62 -8.86
C ASP A 77 -1.79 -15.91 -7.56
N LEU A 78 -2.68 -15.12 -6.93
CA LEU A 78 -2.44 -14.49 -5.63
C LEU A 78 -2.87 -15.44 -4.53
N ARG A 79 -1.98 -16.36 -4.18
CA ARG A 79 -2.19 -17.36 -3.14
C ARG A 79 -0.99 -17.46 -2.21
N GLU A 80 -1.21 -18.09 -1.06
CA GLU A 80 -0.17 -18.38 -0.07
C GLU A 80 1.08 -18.97 -0.73
N GLY A 81 2.25 -18.56 -0.22
CA GLY A 81 3.54 -19.01 -0.70
C GLY A 81 4.01 -18.33 -1.98
N ARG A 82 3.20 -17.47 -2.63
CA ARG A 82 3.67 -16.67 -3.77
C ARG A 82 4.58 -15.53 -3.36
N ARG A 83 5.63 -15.35 -4.16
CA ARG A 83 6.53 -14.20 -4.02
C ARG A 83 5.93 -13.03 -4.76
N VAL A 84 5.90 -11.87 -4.11
CA VAL A 84 5.37 -10.63 -4.67
C VAL A 84 6.29 -9.47 -4.36
N ILE A 85 6.19 -8.44 -5.19
CA ILE A 85 6.64 -7.09 -4.88
C ILE A 85 5.37 -6.30 -4.58
N ILE A 86 5.33 -5.59 -3.45
CA ILE A 86 4.22 -4.72 -3.09
C ILE A 86 4.76 -3.30 -3.02
N THR A 87 4.22 -2.42 -3.86
CA THR A 87 4.39 -0.98 -3.72
C THR A 87 3.22 -0.46 -2.90
N TYR A 88 3.49 0.28 -1.84
CA TYR A 88 2.49 0.72 -0.87
C TYR A 88 2.77 2.13 -0.38
N LYS A 89 1.78 2.69 0.29
CA LYS A 89 1.89 3.94 1.04
C LYS A 89 1.33 3.73 2.44
N ALA A 90 1.92 4.41 3.43
CA ALA A 90 1.30 4.53 4.73
C ALA A 90 0.20 5.59 4.66
N ASP A 91 -1.02 5.22 5.07
CA ASP A 91 -2.16 6.11 5.24
C ASP A 91 -2.56 6.04 6.73
N GLY A 92 -2.01 6.96 7.52
CA GLY A 92 -2.06 6.88 8.99
C GLY A 92 -1.41 5.59 9.50
N ASP A 93 -2.19 4.77 10.22
CA ASP A 93 -1.75 3.48 10.76
C ASP A 93 -1.90 2.30 9.78
N LYS A 94 -2.40 2.55 8.56
CA LYS A 94 -2.68 1.51 7.57
C LYS A 94 -1.63 1.51 6.46
N LEU A 95 -1.24 0.32 6.02
CA LEU A 95 -0.45 0.15 4.80
C LEU A 95 -1.41 -0.09 3.63
N VAL A 96 -1.41 0.80 2.65
CA VAL A 96 -2.29 0.73 1.46
C VAL A 96 -1.46 0.35 0.24
N ALA A 97 -1.76 -0.79 -0.37
CA ALA A 97 -1.08 -1.26 -1.57
C ALA A 97 -1.52 -0.44 -2.80
N SER A 98 -0.54 0.13 -3.51
CA SER A 98 -0.74 0.79 -4.80
C SER A 98 -0.47 -0.16 -5.97
N GLU A 99 0.50 -1.07 -5.82
CA GLU A 99 0.80 -2.11 -6.82
C GLU A 99 1.16 -3.42 -6.12
N ILE A 100 0.68 -4.54 -6.64
CA ILE A 100 1.05 -5.90 -6.23
C ILE A 100 1.48 -6.66 -7.47
N LYS A 101 2.79 -6.91 -7.59
CA LYS A 101 3.40 -7.59 -8.73
C LYS A 101 3.89 -8.97 -8.36
N LEU A 102 3.47 -9.99 -9.09
CA LEU A 102 3.96 -11.35 -8.92
C LEU A 102 5.44 -11.46 -9.28
N ARG A 103 6.18 -12.27 -8.52
CA ARG A 103 7.55 -12.67 -8.85
C ARG A 103 7.61 -14.12 -9.32
N PRO A 104 8.59 -14.45 -10.18
CA PRO A 104 8.89 -15.84 -10.51
C PRO A 104 9.06 -16.68 -9.25
N ASN A 105 8.47 -17.87 -9.23
CA ASN A 105 8.72 -18.82 -8.17
C ASN A 105 10.10 -19.42 -8.39
N ALA A 106 11.01 -19.30 -7.41
CA ALA A 106 12.31 -19.98 -7.50
C ALA A 106 12.19 -21.52 -7.40
N ALA A 107 10.97 -22.07 -7.38
CA ALA A 107 10.68 -23.50 -7.34
C ALA A 107 9.58 -23.94 -8.34
N ALA A 108 9.25 -23.14 -9.36
CA ALA A 108 8.42 -23.61 -10.48
C ALA A 108 9.25 -23.50 -11.77
N PRO A 109 9.54 -24.61 -12.48
CA PRO A 109 10.04 -24.51 -13.85
C PRO A 109 9.03 -23.70 -14.66
N GLN A 110 9.48 -22.61 -15.28
CA GLN A 110 8.66 -21.83 -16.19
C GLN A 110 8.35 -22.70 -17.41
N PRO A 111 7.08 -23.06 -17.71
CA PRO A 111 6.78 -23.72 -18.97
C PRO A 111 6.85 -22.66 -20.07
N GLY A 112 7.82 -22.79 -20.98
CA GLY A 112 7.80 -22.03 -22.24
C GLY A 112 9.07 -21.29 -22.65
N LYS A 113 10.25 -21.92 -22.52
CA LYS A 113 11.32 -21.66 -23.51
C LYS A 113 11.44 -22.91 -24.38
N LYS A 114 10.65 -22.94 -25.46
CA LYS A 114 10.96 -23.78 -26.62
C LYS A 114 11.87 -22.98 -27.54
#